data_AF-A0A8J2JAL3-F1
#
_entry.id   AF-A0A8J2JAL3-F1
#
_cell.length_a   1.000
_cell.length_b   1.000
_cell.length_c   1.000
_cell.angle_alpha   90.00
_cell.angle_beta   90.00
_cell.angle_gamma   90.00
#
_symmetry.space_group_name_H-M   'P 1'
#
loop_
_entity.id
_entity.type
_entity.pdbx_description
1 polymer ?
#
loop_
_entity_poly.entity_id
_entity_poly.type
_entity_poly.pdbx_seq_one_letter_code
_entity_poly.pdbx_strand_id
1 'polypeptide(L)'
;GKNLQDHISTYLGPFVVNSTQTLLLDRDITPKTWVQYLFRGTGPLATSTADATAVFSSAWAKARGEDDYPDIQYILSGGAQHESSPKEYSKAFHVR
;
A
#
# COMPACT_ATOMS: atom_id res chain seq x y z
N GLY A 1 18.04 -23.42 6.44
CA GLY A 1 17.02 -22.59 7.10
C GLY A 1 15.95 -23.49 7.68
N LYS A 2 15.46 -23.19 8.89
CA LYS A 2 14.47 -24.00 9.63
C LYS A 2 13.05 -23.47 9.38
N ASN A 3 12.48 -23.70 8.20
CA ASN A 3 11.11 -23.26 7.85
C ASN A 3 10.86 -21.73 7.93
N LEU A 4 11.66 -20.93 7.21
CA LEU A 4 11.40 -19.49 7.09
C LEU A 4 10.12 -19.30 6.27
N GLN A 5 9.14 -18.58 6.83
CA GLN A 5 7.90 -18.19 6.15
C GLN A 5 7.92 -16.69 5.85
N ASP A 6 7.31 -16.31 4.75
CA ASP A 6 7.18 -14.92 4.31
C ASP A 6 5.81 -14.72 3.65
N HIS A 7 5.36 -13.47 3.59
CA HIS A 7 4.13 -13.10 2.89
C HIS A 7 4.41 -12.85 1.41
N ILE A 8 3.56 -13.41 0.55
CA ILE A 8 3.53 -13.06 -0.86
C ILE A 8 2.48 -11.96 -1.03
N SER A 9 2.82 -10.91 -1.75
CA SER A 9 1.92 -9.79 -2.02
C SER A 9 1.93 -9.45 -3.50
N THR A 10 0.88 -8.78 -3.94
CA THR A 10 0.76 -8.28 -5.31
C THR A 10 0.11 -6.90 -5.31
N TYR A 11 0.42 -6.10 -6.32
CA TYR A 11 -0.15 -4.77 -6.49
C TYR A 11 -1.50 -4.86 -7.21
N LEU A 12 -2.57 -4.45 -6.53
CA LEU A 12 -3.92 -4.38 -7.07
C LEU A 12 -4.27 -2.92 -7.38
N GLY A 13 -4.04 -2.49 -8.61
CA GLY A 13 -4.27 -1.11 -9.06
C GLY A 13 -3.62 -0.81 -10.42
N PRO A 14 -3.72 0.43 -10.92
CA PRO A 14 -4.34 1.60 -10.29
C PRO A 14 -5.88 1.61 -10.37
N PHE A 15 -6.52 2.37 -9.50
CA PHE A 15 -7.96 2.68 -9.57
C PHE A 15 -8.16 4.11 -10.06
N VAL A 16 -9.14 4.32 -10.94
CA VAL A 16 -9.54 5.67 -11.37
C VAL A 16 -10.52 6.23 -10.35
N VAL A 17 -10.20 7.38 -9.77
CA VAL A 17 -11.05 8.09 -8.81
C VAL A 17 -11.48 9.44 -9.39
N ASN A 18 -12.74 9.82 -9.19
CA ASN A 18 -13.27 11.12 -9.63
C ASN A 18 -13.02 12.22 -8.56
N SER A 19 -11.81 12.29 -8.02
CA SER A 19 -11.42 13.31 -7.05
C SER A 19 -9.90 13.56 -7.06
N THR A 20 -9.46 14.72 -6.58
CA THR A 20 -8.03 15.08 -6.49
C THR A 20 -7.40 14.75 -5.14
N GLN A 21 -8.05 13.94 -4.30
CA GLN A 21 -7.65 13.68 -2.90
C GLN A 21 -6.57 12.58 -2.75
N THR A 22 -5.74 12.38 -3.77
CA THR A 22 -4.66 11.38 -3.76
C THR A 22 -3.31 12.04 -3.49
N LEU A 23 -2.42 11.31 -2.81
CA LEU A 23 -1.03 11.70 -2.62
C LEU A 23 -0.23 11.41 -3.89
N LEU A 24 0.18 12.44 -4.62
CA LEU A 24 1.07 12.33 -5.77
C LEU A 24 2.46 12.83 -5.37
N LEU A 25 3.45 11.94 -5.30
CA LEU A 25 4.76 12.28 -4.75
C LEU A 25 5.42 13.46 -5.49
N ASP A 26 5.36 13.47 -6.82
CA ASP A 26 5.93 14.52 -7.67
C ASP A 26 5.32 15.91 -7.43
N ARG A 27 4.06 15.97 -6.97
CA ARG A 27 3.32 17.21 -6.71
C ARG A 27 3.42 17.62 -5.24
N ASP A 28 3.29 16.66 -4.34
CA ASP A 28 3.01 16.91 -2.92
C ASP A 28 4.27 16.88 -2.05
N ILE A 29 5.35 16.23 -2.49
CA ILE A 29 6.61 16.19 -1.74
C ILE A 29 7.52 17.34 -2.19
N THR A 30 7.57 18.38 -1.35
CA THR A 30 8.36 19.59 -1.59
C THR A 30 9.20 19.91 -0.34
N PRO A 31 10.23 20.77 -0.43
CA PRO A 31 10.98 21.18 0.76
C PRO A 31 10.09 21.75 1.89
N LYS A 32 8.97 22.39 1.54
CA LYS A 32 7.99 22.90 2.50
C LYS A 32 7.32 21.78 3.30
N THR A 33 6.99 20.66 2.67
CA THR A 33 6.31 19.56 3.38
C THR A 33 7.25 18.85 4.36
N TRP A 34 8.55 18.80 4.06
CA TRP A 34 9.56 18.38 5.03
C TRP A 34 9.60 19.26 6.28
N VAL A 35 9.59 20.58 6.11
CA VAL A 35 9.55 21.53 7.24
C VAL A 35 8.26 21.34 8.06
N GLN A 36 7.11 21.17 7.41
CA GLN A 36 5.84 20.92 8.10
C GLN A 36 5.86 19.62 8.92
N TYR A 37 6.46 18.57 8.38
CA TYR A 37 6.56 17.29 9.06
C TYR A 37 7.50 17.37 10.27
N LEU A 38 8.73 17.87 10.07
CA LEU A 38 9.76 17.87 11.12
C LEU A 38 9.42 18.79 12.31
N PHE A 39 8.86 19.97 12.05
CA PHE A 39 8.62 20.96 13.10
C PHE A 39 7.20 20.97 13.63
N ARG A 40 6.23 20.44 12.88
CA ARG A 40 4.81 20.50 13.27
C ARG A 40 4.14 19.14 13.30
N GLY A 41 4.79 18.07 12.82
CA GLY A 41 4.15 16.75 12.70
C GLY A 41 2.95 16.76 11.75
N THR A 42 2.94 17.66 10.75
CA THR A 42 1.79 17.85 9.85
C THR A 42 2.20 17.76 8.38
N GLY A 43 1.20 17.73 7.50
CA GLY A 43 1.39 17.73 6.06
C GLY A 43 1.44 16.33 5.45
N PRO A 44 1.66 16.23 4.13
CA PRO A 44 1.56 14.96 3.40
C PRO A 44 2.47 13.85 3.90
N LEU A 45 3.65 14.19 4.44
CA LEU A 45 4.60 13.22 4.99
C LEU A 45 4.14 12.62 6.34
N ALA A 46 3.13 13.20 6.99
CA ALA A 46 2.53 12.65 8.20
C ALA A 46 1.43 11.60 7.90
N THR A 47 1.17 11.29 6.62
CA THR A 47 0.15 10.31 6.25
C THR A 47 0.61 8.87 6.51
N SER A 48 -0.32 8.00 6.86
CA SER A 48 -0.03 6.58 7.13
C SER A 48 0.22 5.77 5.85
N THR A 49 -0.18 6.29 4.68
CA THR A 49 -0.26 5.61 3.37
C THR A 49 -1.09 4.32 3.32
N ALA A 50 -1.48 3.74 4.46
CA ALA A 50 -2.45 2.66 4.62
C ALA A 50 -3.78 3.26 5.13
N ASP A 51 -4.61 3.75 4.22
CA ASP A 51 -5.84 4.47 4.56
C ASP A 51 -6.94 3.54 5.10
N ALA A 52 -6.93 2.28 4.65
CA ALA A 52 -7.79 1.23 5.17
C ALA A 52 -7.11 -0.13 5.04
N THR A 53 -7.47 -1.07 5.92
CA THR A 53 -7.07 -2.47 5.81
C THR A 53 -8.25 -3.39 6.04
N ALA A 54 -8.27 -4.51 5.32
CA ALA A 54 -9.23 -5.59 5.52
C ALA A 54 -8.48 -6.91 5.59
N VAL A 55 -8.90 -7.78 6.49
CA VAL A 55 -8.37 -9.15 6.63
C VAL A 55 -9.53 -10.12 6.54
N PHE A 56 -9.36 -11.21 5.78
CA PHE A 56 -10.41 -12.21 5.60
C PHE A 56 -9.81 -13.55 5.17
N SER A 57 -10.56 -14.63 5.43
CA SER A 57 -10.19 -15.98 4.99
C SER A 57 -10.69 -16.23 3.57
N SER A 58 -9.80 -16.79 2.75
CA SER A 58 -10.06 -17.22 1.39
C SER A 58 -11.10 -18.34 1.35
N ALA A 59 -11.71 -18.54 0.18
CA ALA A 59 -12.60 -19.70 -0.02
C ALA A 59 -11.88 -21.04 0.23
N TRP A 60 -10.56 -21.08 0.05
CA TRP A 60 -9.75 -22.28 0.20
C TRP A 60 -9.51 -22.61 1.68
N ALA A 61 -9.16 -21.61 2.50
CA ALA A 61 -9.06 -21.77 3.95
C ALA A 61 -10.40 -22.20 4.55
N LYS A 62 -11.49 -21.55 4.13
CA LYS A 62 -12.86 -21.93 4.53
C LYS A 62 -13.20 -23.38 4.18
N ALA A 63 -12.85 -23.83 2.98
CA ALA A 63 -13.10 -25.21 2.55
C ALA A 63 -12.30 -26.26 3.36
N ARG A 64 -11.19 -25.88 4.00
CA ARG A 64 -10.38 -26.73 4.88
C ARG A 64 -10.80 -26.69 6.35
N GLY A 65 -11.79 -25.86 6.70
CA GLY A 65 -12.16 -25.62 8.10
C GLY A 65 -11.16 -24.77 8.87
N GLU A 66 -10.41 -23.92 8.16
CA GLU A 66 -9.41 -22.97 8.70
C GLU A 66 -9.93 -21.52 8.62
N ASP A 67 -11.24 -21.30 8.84
CA ASP A 67 -11.88 -19.98 8.70
C ASP A 67 -11.80 -19.10 9.95
N ASP A 68 -11.22 -19.62 11.03
CA ASP A 68 -10.94 -18.91 12.27
C ASP A 68 -9.70 -18.00 12.20
N TYR A 69 -8.88 -18.15 11.14
CA TYR A 69 -7.68 -17.35 10.91
C TYR A 69 -7.65 -16.77 9.48
N PRO A 70 -7.38 -15.46 9.31
CA PRO A 70 -7.30 -14.86 7.98
C PRO A 70 -6.01 -15.26 7.27
N ASP A 71 -6.12 -15.55 5.98
CA ASP A 71 -4.99 -15.87 5.09
C ASP A 71 -4.77 -14.79 4.00
N ILE A 72 -5.62 -13.76 3.94
CA ILE A 72 -5.51 -12.63 3.00
C ILE A 72 -5.65 -11.30 3.76
N GLN A 73 -4.76 -10.35 3.42
CA GLN A 73 -4.83 -8.96 3.84
C GLN A 73 -4.88 -8.03 2.61
N TYR A 74 -5.82 -7.09 2.61
CA TYR A 74 -5.83 -5.94 1.71
C TYR A 74 -5.40 -4.68 2.45
N ILE A 75 -4.57 -3.88 1.77
CA ILE A 75 -4.12 -2.57 2.23
C ILE A 75 -4.49 -1.58 1.12
N LEU A 76 -5.42 -0.67 1.43
CA LEU A 76 -5.76 0.43 0.54
C LEU A 76 -4.78 1.57 0.77
N SER A 77 -4.17 2.05 -0.31
CA SER A 77 -3.26 3.19 -0.30
C SER A 77 -3.73 4.27 -1.27
N GLY A 78 -3.88 5.50 -0.78
CA GLY A 78 -4.27 6.69 -1.56
C GLY A 78 -3.13 7.32 -2.37
N GLY A 79 -2.03 6.59 -2.59
CA GLY A 79 -0.93 7.00 -3.46
C GLY A 79 -1.33 6.98 -4.93
N ALA A 80 -1.05 8.08 -5.64
CA ALA A 80 -1.17 8.17 -7.09
C ALA A 80 0.10 7.65 -7.78
N GLN A 81 -0.05 7.19 -9.01
CA GLN A 81 1.07 6.80 -9.87
C GLN A 81 1.91 8.04 -10.23
N HIS A 82 3.22 7.93 -10.06
CA HIS A 82 4.22 8.93 -10.46
C HIS A 82 5.15 8.33 -11.52
N GLU A 83 6.04 9.15 -12.08
CA GLU A 83 6.83 8.79 -13.27
C GLU A 83 7.60 7.46 -13.12
N SER A 84 8.20 7.22 -11.95
CA SER A 84 9.00 6.02 -11.68
C SER A 84 8.23 4.83 -11.10
N SER A 85 6.93 4.97 -10.81
CA SER A 85 6.12 3.91 -10.18
C SER A 85 6.19 2.55 -10.91
N PRO A 86 6.10 2.46 -12.25
CA PRO A 86 6.15 1.16 -12.93
C PRO A 86 7.46 0.40 -12.67
N LYS A 87 8.59 1.11 -12.67
CA LYS A 87 9.91 0.52 -12.41
C LYS A 87 10.04 0.08 -10.96
N GLU A 88 9.50 0.86 -10.04
CA GLU A 88 9.54 0.57 -8.60
C GLU A 88 8.68 -0.65 -8.26
N TYR A 89 7.43 -0.71 -8.76
CA TYR A 89 6.54 -1.85 -8.53
C TYR A 89 7.01 -3.12 -9.22
N SER A 90 7.54 -3.03 -10.44
CA SER A 90 8.18 -4.17 -11.12
C SER A 90 9.29 -4.77 -10.27
N LYS A 91 10.14 -3.91 -9.67
CA LYS A 91 11.22 -4.35 -8.78
C LYS A 91 10.71 -4.91 -7.44
N ALA A 92 9.72 -4.26 -6.83
CA ALA A 92 9.18 -4.62 -5.52
C ALA A 92 8.41 -5.94 -5.54
N PHE A 93 7.61 -6.17 -6.58
CA PHE A 93 6.74 -7.35 -6.71
C PHE A 93 7.24 -8.39 -7.70
N HIS A 94 8.43 -8.18 -8.27
CA HIS A 94 9.03 -9.07 -9.27
C HIS A 94 8.13 -9.31 -10.50
N VAL A 95 7.39 -8.28 -10.92
CA VAL A 95 6.50 -8.33 -12.10
C VAL A 95 7.25 -7.76 -13.30
N ARG A 96 7.25 -8.46 -14.44
CA ARG A 96 7.91 -8.05 -15.68
C ARG A 96 6.93 -7.45 -16.67
#